data_AF-A0A7J9GKL8-F1
#
_entry.id   AF-A0A7J9GKL8-F1
#
_cell.length_a   1.000
_cell.length_b   1.000
_cell.length_c   1.000
_cell.angle_alpha   90.00
_cell.angle_beta   90.00
_cell.angle_gamma   90.00
#
_symmetry.space_group_name_H-M   'P 1'
#
loop_
_entity.id
_entity.type
_entity.pdbx_description
1 polymer ?
#
loop_
_entity_poly.entity_id
_entity_poly.type
_entity_poly.pdbx_seq_one_letter_code
_entity_poly.pdbx_strand_id
1 'polypeptide(L)'
;MDVICQAKSGMGKTAVFVLSTLQQIEPTPGQVVALVLCHTRELAYQICHEFERFSTYLPDIKVAVFYGGVNIKVHKDLLKNECPHVVVGTPGRILALTRDKDLSLKNVRHFILDECDKMLESLDMRRDVQEIFKMTPHDKQVMMFSATLSKEIR
;
A
#
# COMPACT_ATOMS: atom_id res chain seq x y z
N MET A 1 -6.36 -9.84 -12.26
CA MET A 1 -6.37 -8.88 -13.38
C MET A 1 -5.63 -7.64 -12.92
N ASP A 2 -4.58 -7.25 -13.63
CA ASP A 2 -3.81 -6.05 -13.30
C ASP A 2 -4.42 -4.80 -13.92
N VAL A 3 -4.18 -3.65 -13.30
CA VAL A 3 -4.80 -2.38 -13.69
C VAL A 3 -3.75 -1.28 -13.76
N ILE A 4 -3.72 -0.55 -14.88
CA ILE A 4 -3.06 0.75 -14.98
C ILE A 4 -4.16 1.77 -15.29
N CYS A 5 -4.35 2.72 -14.38
CA CYS A 5 -5.43 3.70 -14.45
C CYS A 5 -4.87 5.12 -14.41
N GLN A 6 -5.22 5.91 -15.42
CA GLN A 6 -4.97 7.34 -15.45
C GLN A 6 -6.29 8.09 -15.30
N ALA A 7 -6.44 8.86 -14.23
CA ALA A 7 -7.59 9.74 -14.04
C ALA A 7 -7.25 10.97 -13.22
N LYS A 8 -7.95 12.08 -13.48
CA LYS A 8 -7.75 13.35 -12.76
C LYS A 8 -7.98 13.19 -11.25
N SER A 9 -7.44 14.12 -10.46
CA SER A 9 -7.74 14.18 -9.02
C SER A 9 -9.24 14.38 -8.80
N GLY A 10 -9.77 13.83 -7.70
CA GLY A 10 -11.20 13.89 -7.37
C GLY A 10 -12.11 12.90 -8.12
N MET A 11 -11.59 12.08 -9.04
CA MET A 11 -12.38 11.11 -9.82
C MET A 11 -12.63 9.76 -9.10
N GLY A 12 -12.42 9.68 -7.78
CA GLY A 12 -12.69 8.47 -7.01
C GLY A 12 -11.71 7.30 -7.22
N LYS A 13 -10.48 7.54 -7.72
CA LYS A 13 -9.45 6.50 -7.92
C LYS A 13 -9.21 5.66 -6.66
N THR A 14 -9.13 6.32 -5.50
CA THR A 14 -8.96 5.67 -4.20
C THR A 14 -10.07 4.69 -3.90
N ALA A 15 -11.33 5.07 -4.10
CA ALA A 15 -12.47 4.20 -3.89
C ALA A 15 -12.43 2.96 -4.79
N VAL A 16 -11.93 3.08 -6.03
CA VAL A 16 -11.79 1.93 -6.95
C VAL A 16 -10.92 0.84 -6.34
N PHE A 17 -9.70 1.16 -5.93
CA PHE A 17 -8.82 0.12 -5.37
C PHE A 17 -9.19 -0.28 -3.96
N VAL A 18 -9.75 0.62 -3.13
CA VAL A 18 -10.20 0.28 -1.79
C VAL A 18 -11.34 -0.75 -1.87
N LEU A 19 -12.41 -0.46 -2.63
CA LEU A 19 -13.54 -1.36 -2.77
C LEU A 19 -13.15 -2.66 -3.48
N SER A 20 -12.35 -2.58 -4.54
CA SER A 20 -11.86 -3.77 -5.25
C SER A 20 -11.03 -4.68 -4.34
N THR A 21 -10.18 -4.11 -3.49
CA THR A 21 -9.35 -4.89 -2.54
C THR A 21 -10.22 -5.48 -1.44
N LEU A 22 -11.08 -4.68 -0.80
CA LEU A 22 -11.97 -5.15 0.26
C LEU A 22 -12.94 -6.24 -0.20
N GLN A 23 -13.37 -6.21 -1.46
CA GLN A 23 -14.24 -7.24 -2.03
C GLN A 23 -13.53 -8.59 -2.23
N GLN A 24 -12.21 -8.58 -2.39
CA GLN A 24 -11.40 -9.78 -2.71
C GLN A 24 -10.58 -10.29 -1.51
N ILE A 25 -10.48 -9.49 -0.45
CA ILE A 25 -9.62 -9.80 0.68
C ILE A 25 -10.15 -10.99 1.48
N GLU A 26 -9.29 -11.96 1.73
CA GLU A 26 -9.54 -13.07 2.65
C GLU A 26 -8.67 -12.83 3.90
N PRO A 27 -9.20 -12.22 4.96
CA PRO A 27 -8.39 -11.84 6.12
C PRO A 27 -7.85 -13.09 6.82
N THR A 28 -6.53 -13.16 6.96
CA THR A 28 -5.85 -14.21 7.74
C THR A 28 -5.09 -13.53 8.88
N PRO A 29 -5.35 -13.90 10.15
CA PRO A 29 -4.69 -13.28 11.29
C PRO A 29 -3.16 -13.30 11.16
N GLY A 30 -2.52 -12.16 11.42
CA GLY A 30 -1.07 -12.05 11.38
C GLY A 30 -0.48 -11.93 9.97
N GLN A 31 -1.30 -11.74 8.94
CA GLN A 31 -0.82 -11.66 7.55
C GLN A 31 -1.26 -10.37 6.87
N VAL A 32 -0.28 -9.66 6.29
CA VAL A 32 -0.53 -8.57 5.35
C VAL A 32 -0.84 -9.16 3.98
N VAL A 33 -2.04 -8.89 3.49
CA VAL A 33 -2.56 -9.40 2.21
C VAL A 33 -2.72 -8.31 1.16
N ALA A 34 -2.81 -7.04 1.59
CA ALA A 34 -2.81 -5.88 0.69
C ALA A 34 -1.76 -4.86 1.12
N LEU A 35 -1.00 -4.35 0.16
CA LEU A 35 -0.02 -3.29 0.34
C LEU A 35 -0.33 -2.14 -0.63
N VAL A 36 -0.51 -0.94 -0.09
CA VAL A 36 -0.70 0.29 -0.86
C VAL A 36 0.48 1.22 -0.59
N LEU A 37 1.18 1.62 -1.63
CA LEU A 37 2.22 2.64 -1.57
C LEU A 37 1.74 3.94 -2.21
N CYS A 38 2.11 5.06 -1.62
CA CYS A 38 1.87 6.38 -2.18
C CYS A 38 3.02 7.35 -1.85
N HIS A 39 3.06 8.48 -2.56
CA HIS A 39 4.18 9.41 -2.50
C HIS A 39 4.29 10.20 -1.18
N THR A 40 3.16 10.65 -0.64
CA THR A 40 3.13 11.56 0.53
C THR A 40 2.54 10.90 1.78
N ARG A 41 2.83 11.49 2.94
CA ARG A 41 2.35 11.00 4.24
C ARG A 41 0.85 11.27 4.42
N GLU A 42 0.44 12.44 3.95
CA GLU A 42 -0.92 12.95 3.99
C GLU A 42 -1.84 12.05 3.15
N LEU A 43 -1.40 11.68 1.95
CA LEU A 43 -2.14 10.76 1.10
C LEU A 43 -2.24 9.36 1.72
N ALA A 44 -1.15 8.86 2.33
CA ALA A 44 -1.17 7.57 3.02
C ALA A 44 -2.21 7.54 4.14
N TYR A 45 -2.27 8.62 4.94
CA TYR A 45 -3.25 8.77 6.01
C TYR A 45 -4.69 8.81 5.47
N GLN A 46 -4.93 9.56 4.40
CA GLN A 46 -6.23 9.64 3.74
C GLN A 46 -6.69 8.30 3.17
N ILE A 47 -5.79 7.56 2.50
CA ILE A 47 -6.10 6.23 1.97
C ILE A 47 -6.45 5.26 3.10
N CYS A 48 -5.71 5.29 4.22
CA CYS A 48 -6.00 4.47 5.39
C CYS A 48 -7.41 4.74 5.93
N HIS A 49 -7.80 6.02 6.05
CA HIS A 49 -9.14 6.40 6.49
C HIS A 49 -10.24 5.94 5.53
N GLU A 50 -9.99 5.95 4.22
CA GLU A 50 -10.96 5.42 3.26
C GLU A 50 -11.11 3.90 3.41
N PHE A 51 -10.03 3.15 3.64
CA PHE A 51 -10.14 1.72 3.97
C PHE A 51 -10.96 1.50 5.24
N GLU A 52 -10.70 2.22 6.33
CA GLU A 52 -11.46 2.12 7.59
C GLU A 52 -12.95 2.45 7.41
N ARG A 53 -13.24 3.51 6.65
CA ARG A 53 -14.59 3.95 6.32
C ARG A 53 -15.36 2.88 5.53
N PHE A 54 -14.73 2.27 4.53
CA PHE A 54 -15.39 1.23 3.73
C PHE A 54 -15.38 -0.15 4.39
N SER A 55 -14.50 -0.39 5.37
CA SER A 55 -14.47 -1.63 6.16
C SER A 55 -15.26 -1.55 7.46
N THR A 56 -16.07 -0.51 7.68
CA THR A 56 -16.84 -0.31 8.94
C THR A 56 -17.70 -1.52 9.33
N TYR A 57 -18.23 -2.26 8.35
CA TYR A 57 -19.03 -3.46 8.58
C TYR A 57 -18.27 -4.78 8.35
N LEU A 58 -16.94 -4.72 8.29
CA LEU A 58 -16.02 -5.85 8.12
C LEU A 58 -15.10 -5.94 9.35
N PRO A 59 -15.60 -6.39 10.52
CA PRO A 59 -14.92 -6.26 11.81
C PRO A 59 -13.57 -7.00 11.89
N ASP A 60 -13.39 -8.01 11.04
CA ASP A 60 -12.15 -8.78 10.98
C ASP A 60 -11.04 -8.05 10.20
N ILE A 61 -11.35 -6.99 9.46
CA ILE A 61 -10.33 -6.28 8.67
C ILE A 61 -9.62 -5.24 9.53
N LYS A 62 -8.29 -5.33 9.53
CA LYS A 62 -7.39 -4.41 10.20
C LYS A 62 -6.57 -3.68 9.16
N VAL A 63 -6.47 -2.37 9.32
CA VAL A 63 -5.75 -1.48 8.40
C VAL A 63 -4.74 -0.69 9.25
N ALA A 64 -3.53 -0.48 8.73
CA ALA A 64 -2.58 0.41 9.38
C ALA A 64 -1.81 1.22 8.36
N VAL A 65 -1.38 2.41 8.79
CA VAL A 65 -0.58 3.34 7.98
C VAL A 65 0.84 3.46 8.51
N PHE A 66 1.84 3.42 7.62
CA PHE A 66 3.25 3.57 7.98
C PHE A 66 3.98 4.58 7.09
N TYR A 67 4.46 5.67 7.71
CA TYR A 67 5.27 6.69 7.04
C TYR A 67 6.40 7.24 7.92
N GLY A 68 7.30 8.03 7.32
CA GLY A 68 8.41 8.71 8.00
C GLY A 68 7.98 9.78 9.03
N GLY A 69 8.88 10.19 9.92
CA GLY A 69 8.60 11.23 10.93
C GLY A 69 7.92 10.75 12.22
N VAL A 70 7.52 9.48 12.29
CA VAL A 70 7.11 8.79 13.53
C VAL A 70 8.23 7.84 13.95
N ASN A 71 8.47 7.69 15.26
CA ASN A 71 9.47 6.73 15.76
C ASN A 71 9.14 5.32 15.22
N ILE A 72 10.11 4.70 14.53
CA ILE A 72 9.91 3.40 13.89
C ILE A 72 9.51 2.30 14.89
N LYS A 73 9.94 2.41 16.15
CA LYS A 73 9.59 1.45 17.20
C LYS A 73 8.08 1.33 17.40
N VAL A 74 7.33 2.43 17.27
CA VAL A 74 5.86 2.42 17.35
C VAL A 74 5.27 1.52 16.26
N HIS A 75 5.82 1.56 15.05
CA HIS A 75 5.36 0.73 13.94
C HIS A 75 5.75 -0.74 14.14
N LYS A 76 6.96 -1.01 14.65
CA LYS A 76 7.41 -2.37 14.98
C LYS A 76 6.53 -3.00 16.06
N ASP A 77 6.22 -2.25 17.11
CA ASP A 77 5.36 -2.70 18.21
C ASP A 77 3.93 -2.97 17.70
N LEU A 78 3.37 -2.10 16.84
CA LEU A 78 2.08 -2.36 16.19
C LEU A 78 2.11 -3.64 15.36
N LEU A 79 3.10 -3.81 14.48
CA LEU A 79 3.21 -5.00 13.63
C LEU A 79 3.34 -6.29 14.45
N LYS A 80 4.06 -6.24 15.57
CA LYS A 80 4.27 -7.38 16.47
C LYS A 80 3.00 -7.78 17.22
N ASN A 81 2.23 -6.81 17.70
CA ASN A 81 1.09 -7.06 18.58
C ASN A 81 -0.24 -7.15 17.81
N GLU A 82 -0.39 -6.37 16.75
CA GLU A 82 -1.64 -6.11 16.04
C GLU A 82 -1.41 -6.01 14.53
N CYS A 83 -0.74 -7.04 13.96
CA CYS A 83 -0.45 -7.09 12.52
C CYS A 83 -1.72 -6.86 11.68
N PRO A 84 -1.74 -5.85 10.78
CA PRO A 84 -2.89 -5.53 9.96
C PRO A 84 -3.01 -6.46 8.74
N HIS A 85 -4.19 -6.49 8.13
CA HIS A 85 -4.44 -7.18 6.86
C HIS A 85 -4.10 -6.27 5.66
N VAL A 86 -4.36 -4.97 5.81
CA VAL A 86 -4.07 -3.94 4.81
C VAL A 86 -3.02 -2.99 5.36
N VAL A 87 -1.94 -2.81 4.62
CA VAL A 87 -0.89 -1.84 4.93
C VAL A 87 -0.91 -0.72 3.90
N VAL A 88 -0.96 0.52 4.38
CA VAL A 88 -0.79 1.73 3.57
C VAL A 88 0.48 2.44 4.00
N GLY A 89 1.30 2.95 3.09
CA GLY A 89 2.51 3.64 3.53
C GLY A 89 3.36 4.29 2.46
N THR A 90 4.39 5.00 2.91
CA THR A 90 5.40 5.56 2.01
C THR A 90 6.55 4.57 1.80
N PRO A 91 7.18 4.52 0.60
CA PRO A 91 8.17 3.50 0.26
C PRO A 91 9.31 3.38 1.27
N GLY A 92 9.93 4.49 1.67
CA GLY A 92 11.08 4.44 2.59
C GLY A 92 10.77 3.81 3.96
N ARG A 93 9.57 4.05 4.51
CA ARG A 93 9.17 3.43 5.80
C ARG A 93 8.83 1.95 5.63
N ILE A 94 8.09 1.59 4.58
CA ILE A 94 7.73 0.20 4.30
C ILE A 94 8.98 -0.63 4.04
N LEU A 95 9.92 -0.11 3.26
CA LEU A 95 11.18 -0.80 2.98
C LEU A 95 11.99 -1.03 4.25
N ALA A 96 12.11 -0.01 5.12
CA ALA A 96 12.82 -0.15 6.40
C ALA A 96 12.22 -1.26 7.28
N LEU A 97 10.90 -1.28 7.45
CA LEU A 97 10.20 -2.30 8.24
C LEU A 97 10.34 -3.71 7.64
N THR A 98 10.37 -3.81 6.30
CA THR A 98 10.50 -5.09 5.61
C THR A 98 11.93 -5.62 5.68
N ARG A 99 12.94 -4.75 5.52
CA ARG A 99 14.36 -5.10 5.66
C ARG A 99 14.71 -5.59 7.06
N ASP A 100 14.15 -4.95 8.08
CA ASP A 100 14.32 -5.35 9.47
C ASP A 100 13.50 -6.59 9.86
N LYS A 101 12.71 -7.14 8.92
CA LYS A 101 11.84 -8.32 9.07
C LYS A 101 10.68 -8.13 10.06
N ASP A 102 10.38 -6.91 10.46
CA ASP A 102 9.20 -6.57 11.27
C ASP A 102 7.91 -6.65 10.45
N LEU A 103 7.98 -6.33 9.15
CA LEU A 103 6.88 -6.43 8.19
C LEU A 103 7.14 -7.57 7.19
N SER A 104 6.31 -8.60 7.21
CA SER A 104 6.37 -9.66 6.20
C SER A 104 5.45 -9.35 5.01
N LEU A 105 5.99 -9.38 3.80
CA LEU A 105 5.24 -9.14 2.56
C LEU A 105 4.94 -10.42 1.76
N LYS A 106 5.23 -11.59 2.35
CA LYS A 106 5.13 -12.90 1.67
C LYS A 106 3.71 -13.34 1.30
N ASN A 107 2.70 -12.72 1.90
CA ASN A 107 1.29 -13.06 1.66
C ASN A 107 0.53 -11.97 0.89
N VAL A 108 1.25 -10.97 0.38
CA VAL A 108 0.63 -9.87 -0.37
C VAL A 108 0.04 -10.40 -1.68
N ARG A 109 -1.30 -10.33 -1.80
CA ARG A 109 -2.06 -10.65 -3.00
C ARG A 109 -2.51 -9.41 -3.77
N HIS A 110 -2.49 -8.24 -3.14
CA HIS A 110 -2.82 -6.96 -3.77
C HIS A 110 -1.69 -5.95 -3.55
N PHE A 111 -1.07 -5.49 -4.63
CA PHE A 111 -0.01 -4.49 -4.61
C PHE A 111 -0.47 -3.25 -5.37
N ILE A 112 -0.69 -2.16 -4.65
CA ILE A 112 -1.27 -0.92 -5.18
C ILE A 112 -0.26 0.22 -5.11
N LEU A 113 -0.14 0.98 -6.19
CA LEU A 113 0.60 2.22 -6.26
C LEU A 113 -0.36 3.37 -6.59
N ASP A 114 -0.50 4.35 -5.70
CA ASP A 114 -1.23 5.60 -5.98
C ASP A 114 -0.25 6.77 -6.13
N GLU A 115 -0.54 7.69 -7.05
CA GLU A 115 0.43 8.67 -7.56
C GLU A 115 1.73 8.00 -8.04
N CYS A 116 1.60 6.92 -8.82
CA CYS A 116 2.73 6.10 -9.24
C CYS A 116 3.77 6.85 -10.07
N ASP A 117 3.37 7.88 -10.81
CA ASP A 117 4.28 8.75 -11.54
C ASP A 117 5.22 9.51 -10.61
N LYS A 118 4.69 10.10 -9.53
CA LYS A 118 5.51 10.80 -8.52
C LYS A 118 6.45 9.86 -7.81
N MET A 119 6.02 8.64 -7.54
CA MET A 119 6.88 7.63 -6.92
C MET A 119 7.98 7.12 -7.84
N LEU A 120 7.72 7.00 -9.14
CA LEU A 120 8.65 6.42 -10.11
C LEU A 120 9.57 7.44 -10.78
N GLU A 121 9.26 8.74 -10.69
CA GLU A 121 10.08 9.86 -11.19
C GLU A 121 11.39 10.00 -10.41
N SER A 122 11.36 9.86 -9.08
CA SER A 122 12.57 9.87 -8.25
C SER A 122 13.29 8.52 -8.30
N LEU A 123 14.59 8.54 -8.66
CA LEU A 123 15.43 7.33 -8.73
C LEU A 123 15.48 6.57 -7.39
N ASP A 124 15.60 7.27 -6.27
CA ASP A 124 15.70 6.64 -4.96
C ASP A 124 14.36 5.99 -4.57
N MET A 125 13.25 6.70 -4.76
CA MET A 125 11.92 6.16 -4.45
C MET A 125 11.54 5.01 -5.38
N ARG A 126 11.91 5.08 -6.66
CA ARG A 126 11.73 4.00 -7.62
C ARG A 126 12.49 2.75 -7.20
N ARG A 127 13.74 2.88 -6.75
CA ARG A 127 14.54 1.76 -6.24
C ARG A 127 13.88 1.12 -5.03
N ASP A 128 13.40 1.93 -4.08
CA ASP A 128 12.70 1.45 -2.90
C ASP A 128 11.44 0.66 -3.28
N VAL A 129 10.60 1.20 -4.16
CA VAL A 129 9.38 0.53 -4.65
C VAL A 129 9.72 -0.80 -5.35
N GLN A 130 10.75 -0.83 -6.19
CA GLN A 130 11.19 -2.04 -6.87
C GLN A 130 11.70 -3.11 -5.90
N GLU A 131 12.40 -2.71 -4.84
CA GLU A 131 12.88 -3.64 -3.82
C GLU A 131 11.73 -4.21 -3.01
N ILE A 132 10.79 -3.37 -2.57
CA ILE A 132 9.55 -3.82 -1.89
C ILE A 132 8.78 -4.78 -2.80
N PHE A 133 8.62 -4.46 -4.08
CA PHE A 133 7.92 -5.32 -5.04
C PHE A 133 8.56 -6.71 -5.15
N LYS A 134 9.89 -6.79 -5.17
CA LYS A 134 10.62 -8.08 -5.21
C LYS A 134 10.47 -8.91 -3.93
N MET A 135 10.09 -8.30 -2.81
CA MET A 135 9.84 -8.98 -1.53
C MET A 135 8.42 -9.56 -1.42
N THR A 136 7.56 -9.31 -2.41
CA THR A 136 6.19 -9.84 -2.48
C THR A 136 6.10 -11.04 -3.45
N PRO A 137 5.06 -11.89 -3.35
CA PRO A 137 4.83 -12.98 -4.29
C PRO A 137 4.80 -12.56 -5.76
N HIS A 138 5.19 -13.46 -6.66
CA HIS A 138 5.07 -13.22 -8.11
C HIS A 138 3.61 -13.17 -8.57
N ASP A 139 2.78 -14.09 -8.08
CA ASP A 139 1.36 -14.16 -8.39
C ASP A 139 0.57 -13.28 -7.40
N LYS A 140 0.23 -12.07 -7.85
CA LYS A 140 -0.54 -11.08 -7.10
C LYS A 140 -1.16 -10.10 -8.08
N GLN A 141 -2.26 -9.49 -7.69
CA GLN A 141 -2.84 -8.38 -8.43
C GLN A 141 -2.00 -7.12 -8.24
N VAL A 142 -1.64 -6.46 -9.35
CA VAL A 142 -0.96 -5.16 -9.34
C VAL A 142 -1.90 -4.09 -9.88
N MET A 143 -2.06 -2.99 -9.14
CA MET A 143 -2.83 -1.83 -9.59
C MET A 143 -2.00 -0.55 -9.47
N MET A 144 -1.92 0.23 -10.54
CA MET A 144 -1.21 1.51 -10.58
C MET A 144 -2.16 2.64 -10.98
N PHE A 145 -2.17 3.69 -10.17
CA PHE A 145 -3.03 4.85 -10.33
C PHE A 145 -2.18 6.12 -10.40
N SER A 146 -2.52 6.99 -11.35
CA SER A 146 -1.88 8.30 -11.47
C SER A 146 -2.80 9.33 -12.13
N ALA A 147 -2.56 10.61 -11.87
CA ALA A 147 -3.16 11.70 -12.64
C ALA A 147 -2.47 11.87 -14.01
N THR A 148 -1.19 11.55 -14.11
CA THR A 148 -0.34 11.80 -15.27
C THR A 148 0.58 10.61 -15.54
N LEU A 149 0.42 9.94 -16.67
CA LEU A 149 1.33 8.87 -17.10
C LEU A 149 2.21 9.37 -18.24
N SER A 150 3.52 9.48 -18.00
CA SER A 150 4.50 9.72 -19.06
C SER A 150 4.70 8.44 -19.87
N LYS A 151 5.24 8.57 -21.10
CA LYS A 151 5.51 7.40 -21.97
C LYS A 151 6.50 6.40 -21.35
N GLU A 152 7.35 6.82 -20.43
CA GLU A 152 8.33 5.96 -19.77
C GLU A 152 7.73 5.12 -18.62
N ILE A 153 6.56 5.53 -18.12
CA ILE A 153 5.84 4.85 -17.03
C ILE A 153 4.76 3.91 -17.59
N ARG A 154 4.30 4.13 -18.82
CA ARG A 154 3.25 3.36 -19.50
C ARG A 154 3.81 2.11 -20.17
#